data_AF-A0AAD7PR50-F1
#
_entry.id   AF-A0AAD7PR50-F1
#
_cell.length_a   1.000
_cell.length_b   1.000
_cell.length_c   1.000
_cell.angle_alpha   90.00
_cell.angle_beta   90.00
_cell.angle_gamma   90.00
#
_symmetry.space_group_name_H-M   'P 1'
#
loop_
_entity.id
_entity.type
_entity.pdbx_description
1 polymer ?
#
loop_
_entity_poly.entity_id
_entity_poly.type
_entity_poly.pdbx_seq_one_letter_code
_entity_poly.pdbx_strand_id
1 'polypeptide(L)'
;MLTIKVVSSEPMRSINTKTSQFSMLMDRSSSPTRIGKCLMGDEIGTIIFTARNEQVDIMTPGATLIICNAKIDMFKGSIRLAVDKWGRVEVTEPANFSFVEYKLVNVVEE
;
A
#
# COMPACT_ATOMS: atom_id res chain seq x y z
N MET A 1 -1.18 10.52 -12.76
CA MET A 1 -0.32 10.92 -11.63
C MET A 1 -1.26 11.24 -10.48
N LEU A 2 -1.17 10.52 -9.35
CA LEU A 2 -1.95 10.80 -8.15
C LEU A 2 -1.02 11.38 -7.08
N THR A 3 -1.39 12.52 -6.51
CA THR A 3 -0.75 13.07 -5.32
C THR A 3 -1.59 12.68 -4.11
N ILE A 4 -1.01 11.91 -3.20
CA ILE A 4 -1.76 11.28 -2.12
C ILE A 4 -0.96 11.28 -0.83
N LYS A 5 -1.67 11.40 0.29
CA LYS A 5 -1.08 11.43 1.62
C LYS A 5 -1.35 10.13 2.35
N VAL A 6 -0.34 9.60 3.03
CA VAL A 6 -0.44 8.37 3.81
C VAL A 6 -1.08 8.68 5.16
N VAL A 7 -2.18 8.01 5.47
CA VAL A 7 -2.92 8.16 6.73
C VAL A 7 -2.40 7.16 7.77
N SER A 8 -2.23 5.90 7.38
CA SER A 8 -1.75 4.83 8.26
C SER A 8 -0.99 3.79 7.47
N SER A 9 0.01 3.14 8.09
CA SER A 9 0.76 2.05 7.47
C SER A 9 0.91 0.85 8.40
N GLU A 10 0.58 -0.32 7.86
CA GLU A 10 0.64 -1.63 8.51
C GLU A 10 1.62 -2.51 7.71
N PRO A 11 2.92 -2.57 8.07
CA PRO A 11 3.85 -3.47 7.43
C PRO A 11 3.49 -4.93 7.77
N MET A 12 3.21 -5.75 6.75
CA MET A 12 2.95 -7.17 6.95
C MET A 12 4.25 -7.98 6.88
N ARG A 13 4.31 -9.03 7.71
CA ARG A 13 5.44 -9.95 7.82
C ARG A 13 5.83 -10.55 6.47
N SER A 14 7.14 -10.63 6.24
CA SER A 14 7.82 -11.44 5.22
C SER A 14 7.18 -12.83 5.08
N ILE A 15 6.64 -13.14 3.89
CA ILE A 15 6.15 -14.48 3.60
C ILE A 15 7.36 -15.36 3.29
N ASN A 16 7.79 -16.16 4.27
CA ASN A 16 8.71 -17.27 4.02
C ASN A 16 7.89 -18.46 3.49
N THR A 17 7.71 -18.57 2.16
CA THR A 17 7.12 -19.78 1.56
C THR A 17 8.09 -20.94 1.72
N LYS A 18 7.91 -21.75 2.77
CA LYS A 18 8.52 -23.08 2.86
C LYS A 18 7.74 -24.03 1.95
N THR A 19 8.10 -24.07 0.67
CA THR A 19 7.50 -25.03 -0.28
C THR A 19 8.59 -25.86 -0.96
N SER A 20 8.66 -27.13 -0.51
CA SER A 20 9.16 -28.34 -1.19
C SER A 20 10.62 -28.44 -1.64
N GLN A 21 11.27 -29.50 -1.14
CA GLN A 21 12.67 -29.91 -1.27
C GLN A 21 13.10 -30.38 -2.69
N PHE A 22 12.58 -29.83 -3.79
CA PHE A 22 12.80 -30.42 -5.14
C PHE A 22 13.29 -29.49 -6.26
N SER A 23 13.64 -28.23 -6.00
CA SER A 23 14.21 -27.35 -7.05
C SER A 23 15.51 -26.68 -6.59
N MET A 24 16.57 -27.47 -6.42
CA MET A 24 17.93 -26.99 -6.13
C MET A 24 18.71 -26.52 -7.38
N LEU A 25 18.05 -25.97 -8.40
CA LEU A 25 18.73 -25.35 -9.54
C LEU A 25 17.89 -24.14 -10.00
N MET A 26 18.50 -22.95 -9.92
CA MET A 26 17.98 -21.61 -10.32
C MET A 26 17.21 -20.83 -9.24
N ASP A 27 17.93 -20.17 -8.33
CA ASP A 27 18.16 -18.71 -8.35
C ASP A 27 18.74 -18.25 -6.99
N ARG A 28 19.90 -17.63 -7.02
CA ARG A 28 20.58 -17.11 -5.84
C ARG A 28 20.12 -15.65 -5.67
N SER A 29 19.37 -15.36 -4.60
CA SER A 29 19.04 -14.03 -4.03
C SER A 29 17.58 -13.57 -4.00
N SER A 30 16.58 -14.46 -3.89
CA SER A 30 15.22 -13.99 -3.58
C SER A 30 15.15 -13.51 -2.11
N SER A 31 15.48 -12.25 -1.86
CA SER A 31 15.16 -11.60 -0.59
C SER A 31 13.67 -11.77 -0.30
N PRO A 32 13.30 -11.97 0.98
CA PRO A 32 11.90 -12.10 1.33
C PRO A 32 11.12 -10.87 0.85
N THR A 33 10.08 -11.08 0.05
CA THR A 33 9.23 -9.98 -0.40
C THR A 33 8.53 -9.36 0.81
N ARG A 34 8.79 -8.07 1.04
CA ARG A 34 8.11 -7.30 2.10
C ARG A 34 6.85 -6.69 1.50
N ILE A 35 5.72 -6.86 2.18
CA ILE A 35 4.44 -6.29 1.75
C ILE A 35 3.88 -5.47 2.90
N GLY A 36 3.45 -4.25 2.61
CA GLY A 36 2.76 -3.37 3.56
C GLY A 36 1.38 -3.01 3.04
N LYS A 37 0.44 -2.81 3.96
CA LYS A 37 -0.87 -2.25 3.68
C LYS A 37 -0.87 -0.80 4.18
N CYS A 38 -1.13 0.14 3.30
CA CYS A 38 -1.12 1.56 3.63
C CYS A 38 -2.50 2.15 3.33
N LEU A 39 -3.13 2.79 4.31
CA LEU A 39 -4.30 3.63 4.07
C LEU A 39 -3.80 4.98 3.57
N MET A 40 -4.21 5.38 2.37
CA MET A 40 -3.80 6.65 1.79
C MET A 40 -4.95 7.29 1.02
N GLY A 41 -4.88 8.58 0.77
CA GLY A 41 -5.93 9.26 0.05
C GLY A 41 -5.60 10.67 -0.38
N ASP A 42 -6.61 11.34 -0.91
CA ASP A 42 -6.63 12.75 -1.26
C ASP A 42 -7.87 13.43 -0.63
N GLU A 43 -8.21 14.61 -1.13
CA GLU A 43 -9.41 15.35 -0.72
C GLU A 43 -10.74 14.64 -1.04
N ILE A 44 -10.75 13.71 -1.98
CA ILE A 44 -11.97 13.03 -2.46
C ILE A 44 -12.21 11.75 -1.67
N GLY A 45 -11.15 11.02 -1.31
CA GLY A 45 -11.32 9.81 -0.53
C GLY A 45 -10.04 9.07 -0.21
N THR A 46 -10.20 7.90 0.41
CA THR A 46 -9.11 7.03 0.85
C THR A 46 -9.22 5.65 0.22
N ILE A 47 -8.07 5.07 -0.12
CA ILE A 47 -7.93 3.71 -0.66
C ILE A 47 -6.83 2.96 0.08
N ILE A 48 -6.94 1.64 0.11
CA ILE A 48 -5.87 0.76 0.60
C ILE A 48 -4.85 0.55 -0.51
N PHE A 49 -3.60 0.92 -0.25
CA PHE A 49 -2.46 0.67 -1.11
C PHE A 49 -1.64 -0.53 -0.64
N THR A 50 -1.18 -1.33 -1.60
CA THR A 50 -0.28 -2.47 -1.34
C THR A 50 1.16 -2.06 -1.67
N ALA A 51 1.92 -1.69 -0.64
CA ALA A 51 3.33 -1.35 -0.76
C ALA A 51 4.20 -2.61 -0.82
N ARG A 52 5.19 -2.63 -1.70
CA ARG A 52 6.14 -3.74 -1.86
C ARG A 52 7.58 -3.28 -1.67
N ASN A 53 8.37 -4.11 -0.99
CA ASN A 53 9.81 -3.91 -0.80
C ASN A 53 10.14 -2.50 -0.28
N GLU A 54 10.91 -1.70 -1.02
CA GLU A 54 11.36 -0.35 -0.65
C GLU A 54 10.20 0.63 -0.50
N GLN A 55 9.06 0.37 -1.16
CA GLN A 55 7.86 1.20 -1.01
C GLN A 55 7.35 1.21 0.43
N VAL A 56 7.58 0.12 1.18
CA VAL A 56 7.17 0.02 2.59
C VAL A 56 7.90 1.04 3.45
N ASP A 57 9.17 1.34 3.12
CA ASP A 57 10.00 2.25 3.92
C ASP A 57 9.63 3.73 3.68
N ILE A 58 9.15 4.06 2.47
CA ILE A 58 8.74 5.44 2.13
C ILE A 58 7.26 5.73 2.46
N MET A 59 6.44 4.70 2.68
CA MET A 59 5.02 4.82 3.02
C MET A 59 4.81 5.05 4.52
N THR A 60 5.38 6.14 5.03
CA THR A 60 5.25 6.54 6.44
C THR A 60 4.00 7.42 6.63
N PRO A 61 3.28 7.29 7.76
CA PRO A 61 2.12 8.15 8.05
C PRO A 61 2.50 9.63 7.99
N GLY A 62 1.68 10.43 7.32
CA GLY A 62 1.93 11.87 7.10
C GLY A 62 2.73 12.20 5.84
N ALA A 63 3.42 11.24 5.21
CA ALA A 63 4.13 11.47 3.96
C ALA A 63 3.17 11.77 2.80
N THR A 64 3.57 12.69 1.93
CA THR A 64 2.89 12.94 0.65
C THR A 64 3.70 12.30 -0.47
N LEU A 65 3.02 11.53 -1.31
CA LEU A 65 3.62 10.70 -2.34
C LEU A 65 2.95 10.99 -3.69
N ILE A 66 3.74 10.98 -4.75
CA ILE A 66 3.27 10.93 -6.13
C ILE A 66 3.30 9.47 -6.58
N ILE A 67 2.15 8.97 -7.00
CA ILE A 67 2.02 7.63 -7.60
C ILE A 67 1.70 7.74 -9.09
N CYS A 68 2.51 7.05 -9.88
CA CYS A 68 2.39 6.96 -11.33
C CYS A 68 2.11 5.53 -11.78
N ASN A 69 1.26 5.39 -12.80
CA ASN A 69 0.83 4.12 -13.40
C ASN A 69 0.43 3.06 -12.37
N ALA A 70 -0.37 3.47 -11.38
CA ALA A 70 -1.00 2.53 -10.48
C ALA A 70 -2.12 1.77 -11.20
N LYS A 71 -2.35 0.55 -10.74
CA LYS A 71 -3.47 -0.29 -11.14
C LYS A 71 -4.38 -0.54 -9.95
N ILE A 72 -5.65 -0.77 -10.27
CA ILE A 72 -6.60 -1.32 -9.32
C ILE A 72 -6.43 -2.84 -9.28
N ASP A 73 -6.31 -3.39 -8.08
CA ASP A 73 -6.17 -4.80 -7.80
C ASP A 73 -7.31 -5.26 -6.89
N MET A 74 -8.07 -6.26 -7.33
CA MET A 74 -9.14 -6.85 -6.51
C MET A 74 -8.56 -7.98 -5.68
N PHE A 75 -8.52 -7.80 -4.36
CA PHE A 75 -7.99 -8.77 -3.43
C PHE A 75 -9.06 -9.17 -2.40
N LYS A 76 -9.47 -10.44 -2.42
CA LYS A 76 -10.48 -11.01 -1.50
C LYS A 76 -11.77 -10.18 -1.40
N GLY A 77 -12.28 -9.74 -2.54
CA GLY A 77 -13.49 -8.89 -2.61
C GLY A 77 -13.29 -7.44 -2.17
N SER A 78 -12.06 -7.03 -1.84
CA SER A 78 -11.71 -5.64 -1.54
C SER A 78 -10.90 -5.03 -2.69
N ILE A 79 -11.14 -3.75 -2.95
CA ILE A 79 -10.40 -2.99 -3.94
C ILE A 79 -9.12 -2.44 -3.29
N ARG A 80 -7.99 -2.60 -3.97
CA ARG A 80 -6.69 -2.07 -3.54
C ARG A 80 -6.00 -1.36 -4.69
N LEU A 81 -5.15 -0.41 -4.36
CA LEU A 81 -4.24 0.24 -5.30
C LEU A 81 -2.86 -0.43 -5.20
N ALA A 82 -2.22 -0.66 -6.34
CA ALA A 82 -0.86 -1.17 -6.39
C ALA A 82 -0.10 -0.58 -7.58
N VAL A 83 1.22 -0.55 -7.49
CA VAL A 83 2.10 -0.12 -8.59
C VAL A 83 2.62 -1.34 -9.35
N ASP A 84 2.58 -1.28 -10.68
CA ASP A 84 3.12 -2.31 -11.56
C ASP A 84 4.60 -2.06 -11.92
N LYS A 85 5.14 -2.82 -12.88
CA LYS A 85 6.55 -2.71 -13.28
C LYS A 85 6.92 -1.41 -13.99
N TRP A 86 5.95 -0.63 -14.46
CA TRP A 86 6.17 0.65 -15.14
C TRP A 86 5.80 1.85 -14.26
N GLY A 87 5.04 1.63 -13.20
CA GLY A 87 4.71 2.69 -12.26
C GLY A 87 5.82 3.01 -11.27
N ARG A 88 5.63 4.15 -10.59
CA ARG A 88 6.60 4.75 -9.67
C ARG A 88 5.89 5.30 -8.44
N VAL A 89 6.60 5.33 -7.32
CA VAL A 89 6.19 5.98 -6.07
C VAL A 89 7.32 6.91 -5.67
N GLU A 90 7.03 8.20 -5.55
CA GLU A 90 8.01 9.23 -5.24
C GLU A 90 7.53 10.08 -4.07
N VAL A 91 8.43 10.43 -3.15
CA VAL A 91 8.12 11.37 -2.08
C VAL A 91 8.12 12.78 -2.63
N THR A 92 7.11 13.56 -2.27
CA THR A 92 6.97 14.95 -2.72
C THR A 92 6.76 15.88 -1.52
N GLU A 93 6.65 17.17 -1.81
CA GLU A 93 6.38 18.20 -0.82
C GLU A 93 5.07 17.94 -0.06
N PRO A 94 4.96 18.31 1.22
CA PRO A 94 3.76 18.07 2.00
C PRO A 94 2.55 18.74 1.36
N ALA A 95 1.59 17.94 0.91
CA ALA A 95 0.34 18.48 0.38
C ALA A 95 -0.59 18.92 1.52
N ASN A 96 -1.25 20.05 1.32
CA ASN A 96 -2.08 20.69 2.33
C ASN A 96 -3.56 20.28 2.23
N PHE A 97 -3.82 18.97 2.23
CA PHE A 97 -5.18 18.42 2.24
C PHE A 97 -5.49 17.82 3.62
N SER A 98 -6.69 18.12 4.13
CA SER A 98 -7.22 17.60 5.39
C SER A 98 -8.19 16.45 5.12
N PHE A 99 -7.94 15.29 5.74
CA PHE A 99 -8.88 14.17 5.70
C PHE A 99 -9.97 14.36 6.75
N VAL A 100 -11.22 14.13 6.38
CA VAL A 100 -12.32 13.95 7.33
C VAL A 100 -12.45 12.46 7.57
N GLU A 101 -12.16 12.01 8.79
CA GLU A 101 -12.31 10.60 9.17
C GLU A 101 -13.78 10.31 9.48
N TYR A 102 -14.45 9.58 8.58
CA TYR A 102 -15.83 9.15 8.78
C TYR A 102 -15.84 7.81 9.52
N LYS A 103 -16.29 7.83 10.77
CA LYS A 103 -16.55 6.60 11.54
C LYS A 103 -18.02 6.20 11.37
N LEU A 104 -18.26 4.98 10.90
CA LEU A 104 -19.60 4.41 10.92
C LEU A 104 -20.01 4.20 12.37
N VAL A 105 -21.09 4.86 12.79
CA VAL A 105 -21.71 4.69 14.10
C VAL A 105 -23.04 3.99 13.87
N ASN A 106 -23.20 2.78 14.41
CA ASN A 106 -24.50 2.12 14.43
C ASN A 106 -25.37 2.85 15.46
N VAL A 107 -26.44 3.49 15.00
CA VAL A 107 -27.48 4.02 15.87
C VAL A 107 -28.34 2.83 16.31
N VAL A 108 -28.35 2.54 17.61
CA VAL A 108 -29.32 1.63 18.21
C VAL A 108 -30.51 2.51 18.61
N GLU A 109 -31.64 2.35 17.94
CA GLU A 109 -32.91 2.95 18.36
C GLU A 109 -33.39 2.22 19.63
N GLU A 110 -33.78 2.97 20.67
CA GLU A 110 -34.31 2.47 21.95
C GLU A 110 -35.81 2.17 21.87
#